data_AF-A0A6L9QTX3-F1
#
_entry.id   AF-A0A6L9QTX3-F1
#
_cell.length_a   1.000
_cell.length_b   1.000
_cell.length_c   1.000
_cell.angle_alpha   90.00
_cell.angle_beta   90.00
_cell.angle_gamma   90.00
#
_symmetry.space_group_name_H-M   'P 1'
#
loop_
_entity.id
_entity.type
_entity.pdbx_description
1 polymer ?
#
loop_
_entity_poly.entity_id
_entity_poly.type
_entity_poly.pdbx_seq_one_letter_code
_entity_poly.pdbx_strand_id
1 'polypeptide(L)'
;MPTVDDDLPSGLAPEEFSARIFGTAGPRTGAGLALAPFRGVRFVPEVAGDPAAVTMPPYDLIDEAAALRLLAGGGHNIVRLNLPRAAGESYGAAGERLRRWLDEGALAVDPEPAL
;
A
#
# COMPACT_ATOMS: atom_id res chain seq x y z
N MET A 1 -19.44 22.11 24.67
CA MET A 1 -18.68 21.79 23.45
C MET A 1 -17.86 23.02 23.13
N PRO A 2 -16.52 22.97 23.06
CA PRO A 2 -15.77 24.12 22.58
C PRO A 2 -16.14 24.28 21.10
N THR A 3 -16.70 25.44 20.74
CA THR A 3 -16.92 25.82 19.35
C THR A 3 -15.56 26.03 18.70
N VAL A 4 -15.28 25.27 17.65
CA VAL A 4 -14.20 25.62 16.72
C VAL A 4 -14.67 26.89 16.01
N ASP A 5 -13.89 27.96 16.13
CA ASP A 5 -14.12 29.20 15.38
C ASP A 5 -13.65 28.94 13.94
N ASP A 6 -14.57 28.45 13.11
CA ASP A 6 -14.32 28.04 11.71
C ASP A 6 -14.44 29.21 10.71
N ASP A 7 -14.59 30.45 11.18
CA ASP A 7 -14.71 31.62 10.30
C ASP A 7 -13.33 32.08 9.79
N LEU A 8 -12.81 31.32 8.82
CA LEU A 8 -11.92 31.90 7.83
C LEU A 8 -12.69 33.02 7.11
N PRO A 9 -12.16 34.24 7.01
CA PRO A 9 -12.88 35.34 6.38
C PRO A 9 -13.21 34.97 4.94
N SER A 10 -14.51 34.81 4.67
CA SER A 10 -14.99 34.75 3.29
C SER A 10 -14.64 36.08 2.60
N GLY A 11 -14.08 35.99 1.39
CA GLY A 11 -13.70 37.16 0.59
C GLY A 11 -12.21 37.40 0.38
N LEU A 12 -11.32 36.57 0.94
CA LEU A 12 -9.91 36.57 0.53
C LEU A 12 -9.76 36.08 -0.91
N ALA A 13 -8.87 36.71 -1.67
CA ALA A 13 -8.45 36.14 -2.95
C ALA A 13 -7.72 34.80 -2.69
N PRO A 14 -7.81 33.82 -3.62
CA PRO A 14 -7.15 32.52 -3.46
C PRO A 14 -5.67 32.59 -3.10
N GLU A 15 -4.97 33.62 -3.57
CA GLU A 15 -3.55 33.88 -3.30
C GLU A 15 -3.32 34.36 -1.87
N GLU A 16 -4.18 35.24 -1.37
CA GLU A 16 -4.13 35.76 0.00
C GLU A 16 -4.49 34.68 1.01
N PHE A 17 -5.49 33.87 0.69
CA PHE A 17 -5.84 32.68 1.45
C PHE A 17 -4.64 31.71 1.52
N SER A 18 -4.03 31.42 0.37
CA SER A 18 -2.87 30.51 0.29
C SER A 18 -1.66 31.05 1.06
N ALA A 19 -1.40 32.36 0.98
CA ALA A 19 -0.34 33.01 1.76
C ALA A 19 -0.57 32.86 3.27
N ARG A 20 -1.82 33.01 3.72
CA ARG A 20 -2.18 32.92 5.13
C ARG A 20 -2.06 31.50 5.68
N ILE A 21 -2.46 30.48 4.92
CA ILE A 21 -2.46 29.08 5.39
C ILE A 21 -1.11 28.41 5.19
N PHE A 22 -0.47 28.63 4.04
CA PHE A 22 0.71 27.87 3.62
C PHE A 22 2.01 28.69 3.63
N GLY A 23 1.95 29.98 4.00
CA GLY A 23 3.10 30.88 4.03
C GLY A 23 3.58 31.32 2.64
N THR A 24 2.85 30.97 1.57
CA THR A 24 3.21 31.32 0.19
C THR A 24 1.95 31.64 -0.61
N ALA A 25 1.95 32.77 -1.33
CA ALA A 25 0.81 33.22 -2.14
C ALA A 25 0.57 32.37 -3.41
N GLY A 26 1.49 31.47 -3.74
CA GLY A 26 1.38 30.56 -4.87
C GLY A 26 2.17 29.27 -4.61
N PRO A 27 1.96 28.23 -5.43
CA PRO A 27 2.69 26.98 -5.32
C PRO A 27 4.19 27.24 -5.42
N ARG A 28 4.99 26.53 -4.61
CA ARG A 28 6.45 26.63 -4.69
C ARG A 28 6.88 26.26 -6.11
N THR A 29 7.60 27.15 -6.79
CA THR A 29 8.17 26.91 -8.13
C THR A 29 9.44 26.06 -8.08
N GLY A 30 9.61 25.25 -7.02
CA GLY A 30 10.63 24.20 -6.96
C GLY A 30 10.28 23.06 -7.91
N ALA A 31 11.25 22.17 -8.18
CA ALA A 31 11.06 21.02 -9.08
C ALA A 31 9.70 20.36 -8.81
N GLY A 32 8.90 20.18 -9.87
CA GLY A 32 7.53 19.68 -9.80
C GLY A 32 7.44 18.24 -9.32
N LEU A 33 6.52 17.46 -9.90
CA LEU A 33 6.39 16.03 -9.57
C LEU A 33 7.71 15.30 -9.86
N ALA A 34 8.39 14.84 -8.80
CA ALA A 34 9.56 13.98 -8.90
C ALA A 34 9.12 12.52 -8.77
N LEU A 35 9.31 11.75 -9.85
CA LEU A 35 8.93 10.34 -9.91
C LEU A 35 10.18 9.46 -9.77
N ALA A 36 10.06 8.42 -8.96
CA ALA A 36 11.11 7.42 -8.75
C ALA A 36 10.57 6.02 -9.10
N PRO A 37 10.70 5.58 -10.37
CA PRO A 37 10.31 4.23 -10.79
C PRO A 37 10.98 3.15 -9.94
N PHE A 38 10.27 2.07 -9.67
CA PHE A 38 10.79 0.91 -8.94
C PHE A 38 10.41 -0.39 -9.64
N ARG A 39 11.13 -1.47 -9.33
CA ARG A 39 10.82 -2.78 -9.88
C ARG A 39 9.66 -3.39 -9.10
N GLY A 40 8.59 -3.74 -9.82
CA GLY A 40 7.48 -4.49 -9.25
C GLY A 40 7.90 -5.89 -8.84
N VAL A 41 7.05 -6.52 -8.01
CA VAL A 41 7.15 -7.94 -7.66
C VAL A 41 5.83 -8.60 -8.00
N ARG A 42 5.86 -9.65 -8.80
CA ARG A 42 4.65 -10.32 -9.33
C ARG A 42 4.69 -11.82 -9.09
N PHE A 43 3.51 -12.41 -8.91
CA PHE A 43 3.37 -13.87 -8.87
C PHE A 43 3.72 -14.49 -10.23
N VAL A 44 4.42 -15.62 -10.18
CA VAL A 44 4.73 -16.47 -11.34
C VAL A 44 3.69 -17.60 -11.37
N PRO A 45 2.70 -17.59 -12.29
CA PRO A 45 1.58 -18.54 -12.26
C PRO A 45 2.02 -20.01 -12.29
N GLU A 46 3.13 -20.31 -12.94
CA GLU A 46 3.70 -21.65 -13.07
C GLU A 46 4.15 -22.24 -11.72
N VAL A 47 4.45 -21.38 -10.73
CA VAL A 47 4.91 -21.77 -9.39
C VAL A 47 3.85 -21.45 -8.33
N ALA A 48 3.24 -20.27 -8.43
CA ALA A 48 2.30 -19.75 -7.44
C ALA A 48 0.86 -20.25 -7.65
N GLY A 49 0.52 -20.69 -8.87
CA GLY A 49 -0.81 -21.15 -9.25
C GLY A 49 -1.73 -20.03 -9.76
N ASP A 50 -3.03 -20.28 -9.68
CA ASP A 50 -4.08 -19.35 -10.12
C ASP A 50 -4.00 -18.02 -9.35
N PRO A 51 -4.00 -16.85 -10.03
CA PRO A 51 -4.13 -15.53 -9.40
C PRO A 51 -5.23 -15.43 -8.34
N ALA A 52 -6.37 -16.10 -8.52
CA ALA A 52 -7.47 -16.12 -7.55
C ALA A 52 -7.10 -16.82 -6.24
N ALA A 53 -6.16 -17.78 -6.27
CA ALA A 53 -5.69 -18.49 -5.09
C ALA A 53 -4.63 -17.70 -4.30
N VAL A 54 -3.95 -16.75 -4.94
CA VAL A 54 -2.85 -15.99 -4.34
C VAL A 54 -3.21 -14.56 -3.92
N THR A 55 -4.39 -14.08 -4.31
CA THR A 55 -4.91 -12.75 -3.98
C THR A 55 -5.84 -12.78 -2.77
N MET A 56 -6.16 -11.60 -2.25
CA MET A 56 -7.10 -11.40 -1.15
C MET A 56 -8.00 -10.19 -1.45
N PRO A 57 -9.20 -10.12 -0.84
CA PRO A 57 -10.00 -8.91 -0.86
C PRO A 57 -9.22 -7.70 -0.29
N PRO A 58 -9.63 -6.46 -0.63
CA PRO A 58 -9.14 -5.24 0.01
C PRO A 58 -9.22 -5.28 1.53
N TYR A 59 -8.34 -4.54 2.21
CA TYR A 59 -8.20 -4.54 3.67
C TYR A 59 -9.47 -4.15 4.43
N ASP A 60 -10.27 -3.26 3.85
CA ASP A 60 -11.55 -2.79 4.38
C ASP A 60 -12.69 -3.79 4.17
N LEU A 61 -12.47 -4.83 3.36
CA LEU A 61 -13.45 -5.85 3.00
C LEU A 61 -13.09 -7.25 3.51
N ILE A 62 -12.01 -7.39 4.30
CA ILE A 62 -11.58 -8.66 4.86
C ILE A 62 -11.66 -8.63 6.38
N ASP A 63 -12.48 -9.53 6.94
CA ASP A 63 -12.52 -9.77 8.38
C ASP A 63 -11.49 -10.86 8.79
N GLU A 64 -11.32 -11.03 10.10
CA GLU A 64 -10.36 -11.99 10.66
C GLU A 64 -10.70 -13.44 10.25
N ALA A 65 -11.99 -13.79 10.19
CA ALA A 65 -12.44 -15.12 9.79
C ALA A 65 -12.10 -15.43 8.32
N ALA A 66 -12.30 -14.46 7.42
CA ALA A 66 -11.93 -14.56 6.02
C ALA A 66 -10.41 -14.66 5.85
N ALA A 67 -9.63 -13.88 6.60
CA ALA A 67 -8.17 -13.97 6.59
C ALA A 67 -7.68 -15.36 7.03
N LEU A 68 -8.23 -15.92 8.12
CA LEU A 68 -7.92 -17.28 8.58
C LEU A 68 -8.29 -18.34 7.54
N ARG A 69 -9.41 -18.18 6.83
CA ARG A 69 -9.81 -19.11 5.76
C ARG A 69 -8.86 -19.05 4.56
N LEU A 70 -8.38 -17.87 4.18
CA LEU A 70 -7.35 -17.73 3.15
C LEU A 70 -6.01 -18.34 3.59
N LEU A 71 -5.63 -18.16 4.86
CA LEU A 71 -4.44 -18.77 5.44
C LEU A 71 -4.50 -20.31 5.44
N ALA A 72 -5.70 -20.87 5.68
CA ALA A 72 -5.93 -22.31 5.65
C ALA A 72 -5.86 -22.91 4.23
N GLY A 73 -6.08 -22.11 3.18
CA GLY A 73 -6.03 -22.54 1.78
C GLY A 73 -4.63 -22.95 1.27
N GLY A 74 -3.58 -22.80 2.09
CA GLY A 74 -2.21 -23.18 1.73
C GLY A 74 -1.54 -22.19 0.78
N GLY A 75 -0.48 -22.63 0.10
CA GLY A 75 0.18 -21.92 -1.00
C GLY A 75 0.71 -20.50 -0.69
N HIS A 76 0.76 -19.69 -1.75
CA HIS A 76 1.40 -18.37 -1.79
C HIS A 76 0.41 -17.20 -1.60
N ASN A 77 -0.69 -17.41 -0.87
CA ASN A 77 -1.68 -16.34 -0.68
C ASN A 77 -1.08 -15.12 0.03
N ILE A 78 -1.21 -13.95 -0.59
CA ILE A 78 -0.62 -12.69 -0.15
C ILE A 78 -1.09 -12.25 1.24
N VAL A 79 -2.21 -12.78 1.74
CA VAL A 79 -2.66 -12.59 3.13
C VAL A 79 -1.57 -12.93 4.16
N ARG A 80 -0.68 -13.88 3.84
CA ARG A 80 0.47 -14.27 4.69
C ARG A 80 1.51 -13.16 4.84
N LEU A 81 1.56 -12.21 3.90
CA LEU A 81 2.47 -11.07 3.90
C LEU A 81 1.77 -9.80 4.37
N ASN A 82 0.53 -9.60 3.93
CA ASN A 82 -0.26 -8.41 4.20
C ASN A 82 -0.89 -8.40 5.60
N LEU A 83 -1.32 -9.56 6.10
CA LEU A 83 -1.97 -9.73 7.41
C LEU A 83 -1.31 -10.84 8.25
N PRO A 84 0.03 -10.81 8.48
CA PRO A 84 0.72 -11.89 9.19
C PRO A 84 0.21 -12.08 10.63
N ARG A 85 -0.33 -11.03 11.24
CA ARG A 85 -0.92 -11.09 12.58
C ARG A 85 -2.15 -11.99 12.66
N ALA A 86 -2.91 -12.15 11.58
CA ALA A 86 -4.01 -13.10 11.53
C ALA A 86 -3.52 -14.55 11.66
N ALA A 87 -2.26 -14.83 11.31
CA ALA A 87 -1.59 -16.11 11.54
C ALA A 87 -0.83 -16.17 12.88
N GLY A 88 -0.93 -15.14 13.73
CA GLY A 88 -0.11 -15.01 14.93
C GLY A 88 1.37 -14.72 14.66
N GLU A 89 1.71 -14.24 13.46
CA GLU A 89 3.08 -14.00 13.02
C GLU A 89 3.46 -12.51 13.04
N SER A 90 4.77 -12.24 13.09
CA SER A 90 5.33 -10.89 12.97
C SER A 90 5.58 -10.51 11.51
N TYR A 91 5.71 -9.21 11.24
CA TYR A 91 6.18 -8.74 9.93
C TYR A 91 7.63 -9.17 9.60
N GLY A 92 8.43 -9.49 10.62
CA GLY A 92 9.74 -10.11 10.39
C GLY A 92 9.60 -11.47 9.71
N ALA A 93 8.69 -12.32 10.20
CA ALA A 93 8.38 -13.61 9.58
C ALA A 93 7.79 -13.45 8.17
N ALA A 94 6.94 -12.44 7.96
CA ALA A 94 6.45 -12.09 6.62
C ALA A 94 7.59 -11.70 5.67
N GLY A 95 8.57 -10.92 6.13
CA GLY A 95 9.75 -10.56 5.35
C GLY A 95 10.60 -11.77 4.95
N GLU A 96 10.83 -12.71 5.86
CA GLU A 96 11.52 -13.96 5.52
C GLU A 96 10.73 -14.81 4.52
N ARG A 97 9.39 -14.80 4.62
CA ARG A 97 8.53 -15.48 3.67
C ARG A 97 8.57 -14.85 2.28
N LEU A 98 8.56 -13.51 2.19
CA LEU A 98 8.73 -12.80 0.94
C LEU A 98 10.04 -13.19 0.24
N ARG A 99 11.16 -13.22 0.97
CA ARG A 99 12.46 -13.62 0.41
C ARG A 99 12.44 -15.06 -0.09
N ARG A 100 11.92 -15.98 0.71
CA ARG A 100 11.77 -17.38 0.31
C ARG A 100 10.92 -17.53 -0.96
N TRP A 101 9.81 -16.81 -1.09
CA TRP A 101 8.98 -16.87 -2.30
C TRP A 101 9.69 -16.32 -3.55
N LEU A 102 10.58 -15.35 -3.38
CA LEU A 102 11.47 -14.90 -4.47
C LEU A 102 12.49 -15.98 -4.83
N ASP A 103 13.13 -16.60 -3.83
CA ASP A 103 14.13 -17.66 -4.03
C ASP A 103 13.52 -18.92 -4.68
N GLU A 104 12.29 -19.25 -4.31
CA GLU A 104 11.50 -20.36 -4.88
C GLU A 104 10.96 -20.06 -6.29
N GLY A 105 11.02 -18.79 -6.73
CA GLY A 105 10.47 -18.35 -8.01
C GLY A 105 8.94 -18.24 -8.03
N ALA A 106 8.27 -18.30 -6.87
CA ALA A 106 6.85 -18.01 -6.76
C ALA A 106 6.55 -16.52 -6.98
N LEU A 107 7.51 -15.66 -6.65
CA LEU A 107 7.53 -14.25 -6.98
C LEU A 107 8.72 -13.94 -7.88
N ALA A 108 8.52 -13.05 -8.85
CA ALA A 108 9.57 -12.52 -9.71
C ALA A 108 9.60 -10.99 -9.62
N VAL A 109 10.81 -10.45 -9.59
CA VAL A 109 11.05 -9.00 -9.72
C VAL A 109 10.96 -8.63 -11.20
N ASP A 110 10.28 -7.53 -11.51
CA ASP A 110 10.20 -7.06 -12.87
C ASP A 110 11.58 -6.70 -13.45
N PRO A 111 11.82 -6.96 -14.75
CA PRO A 111 13.13 -6.76 -15.36
C PRO A 111 13.52 -5.29 -15.44
N GLU A 112 12.53 -4.39 -15.49
CA GLU A 112 12.70 -2.95 -15.57
C GLU A 112 11.84 -2.26 -14.50
N PRO A 113 12.26 -1.09 -13.98
CA PRO A 113 11.44 -0.30 -13.08
C PRO A 113 10.30 0.40 -13.83
N ALA A 114 9.15 0.57 -13.17
CA ALA A 114 7.95 1.20 -13.73
C ALA A 114 7.23 2.11 -12.71
N LEU A 115 6.20 2.82 -13.18
CA LEU A 115 5.30 3.69 -12.40
C LEU A 115 3.84 3.39 -12.72
#